data_AF-A0AAE2Y859-F1
#
_entry.id   AF-A0AAE2Y859-F1
#
_cell.length_a   1.000
_cell.length_b   1.000
_cell.length_c   1.000
_cell.angle_alpha   90.00
_cell.angle_beta   90.00
_cell.angle_gamma   90.00
#
_symmetry.space_group_name_H-M   'P 1'
#
loop_
_entity.id
_entity.type
_entity.pdbx_description
1 polymer ?
#
loop_
_entity_poly.entity_id
_entity_poly.type
_entity_poly.pdbx_seq_one_letter_code
_entity_poly.pdbx_strand_id
1 'polypeptide(L)'
;MASLSKVKLPNGGFGWRVTWYDSEGSQRSFWVGKTAKKTADRMLILVERLLKAQRLGLPLDNETAHWVNSLDDTLQERLSRLNLIPSLKKPSLGQVVSSWLNRPGIKNTSKVVATTAVKDVLRYFGEDKKIPEITKQHAEGFKQYLGQRKLRDATVSKRIGYARGVFNWAIQQGVIDQNPFAFVKHRVPNVSERRKYHPNGTGRTAATLLPELSLAAPAGAGPVCWSKNPH
;
A
#
# COMPACT_ATOMS: atom_id res chain seq x y z
N MET A 1 -21.58 24.92 -9.35
CA MET A 1 -20.90 26.20 -9.55
C MET A 1 -19.79 26.29 -8.52
N ALA A 2 -18.63 26.81 -8.90
CA ALA A 2 -17.54 27.03 -7.96
C ALA A 2 -17.52 28.51 -7.57
N SER A 3 -17.05 28.82 -6.37
CA SER A 3 -16.94 30.18 -5.87
C SER A 3 -15.52 30.44 -5.36
N LEU A 4 -15.04 31.66 -5.54
CA LEU A 4 -13.74 32.12 -5.04
C LEU A 4 -13.91 32.91 -3.76
N SER A 5 -13.18 32.54 -2.72
CA SER A 5 -13.20 33.20 -1.41
C SER A 5 -11.79 33.62 -0.98
N LYS A 6 -11.68 34.80 -0.37
CA LYS A 6 -10.44 35.30 0.24
C LYS A 6 -10.38 34.82 1.69
N VAL A 7 -9.30 34.15 2.06
CA VAL A 7 -9.11 33.54 3.39
C VAL A 7 -7.89 34.15 4.07
N LYS A 8 -8.03 34.50 5.35
CA LYS A 8 -6.94 34.99 6.20
C LYS A 8 -6.10 33.82 6.70
N LEU A 9 -4.78 33.91 6.59
CA LEU A 9 -3.84 32.89 7.05
C LEU A 9 -3.43 33.12 8.52
N PRO A 10 -3.01 32.06 9.24
CA PRO A 10 -2.50 32.18 10.61
C PRO A 10 -1.29 33.11 10.74
N ASN A 11 -0.47 33.22 9.70
CA ASN A 11 0.71 34.08 9.65
C ASN A 11 0.42 35.53 9.21
N GLY A 12 -0.84 35.97 9.27
CA GLY A 12 -1.23 37.36 8.98
C GLY A 12 -1.37 37.74 7.50
N GLY A 13 -1.17 36.79 6.57
CA GLY A 13 -1.39 37.00 5.13
C GLY A 13 -2.83 36.71 4.66
N PHE A 14 -3.10 36.99 3.38
CA PHE A 14 -4.33 36.54 2.71
C PHE A 14 -4.00 35.57 1.57
N GLY A 15 -4.91 34.64 1.31
CA GLY A 15 -4.84 33.73 0.16
C GLY A 15 -6.22 33.44 -0.39
N TRP A 16 -6.25 32.69 -1.48
CA TRP A 16 -7.48 32.38 -2.21
C TRP A 16 -7.83 30.90 -2.07
N ARG A 17 -9.14 30.65 -1.94
CA ARG A 17 -9.72 29.31 -1.89
C ARG A 17 -10.88 29.23 -2.87
N VAL A 18 -10.89 28.17 -3.68
CA VAL A 18 -12.03 27.81 -4.53
C VAL A 18 -12.88 26.79 -3.77
N THR A 19 -14.18 27.00 -3.73
CA THR A 19 -15.15 26.09 -3.08
C THR A 19 -16.24 25.70 -4.06
N TRP A 20 -16.68 24.44 -4.04
CA TRP A 20 -17.80 23.96 -4.86
C TRP A 20 -18.51 22.81 -4.16
N TYR A 21 -19.66 22.41 -4.71
CA TYR A 21 -20.38 21.22 -4.28
C TYR A 21 -20.20 20.10 -5.31
N ASP A 22 -19.86 18.89 -4.85
CA ASP A 22 -19.80 17.71 -5.72
C ASP A 22 -21.22 17.19 -6.06
N SER A 23 -21.30 16.11 -6.83
CA SER A 23 -22.58 15.47 -7.18
C SER A 23 -23.31 14.88 -5.97
N GLU A 24 -22.56 14.54 -4.91
CA GLU A 24 -23.06 14.00 -3.64
C GLU A 24 -23.53 15.10 -2.67
N GLY A 25 -23.50 16.37 -3.10
CA GLY A 25 -23.87 17.52 -2.25
C GLY A 25 -22.84 17.86 -1.17
N SER A 26 -21.68 17.21 -1.15
CA SER A 26 -20.59 17.50 -0.22
C SER A 26 -19.79 18.72 -0.69
N GLN A 27 -19.52 19.64 0.24
CA GLN A 27 -18.71 20.81 -0.06
C GLN A 27 -17.23 20.43 -0.17
N ARG A 28 -16.65 20.69 -1.34
CA ARG A 28 -15.23 20.52 -1.62
C ARG A 28 -14.55 21.89 -1.67
N SER A 29 -13.28 21.90 -1.31
CA SER A 29 -12.46 23.11 -1.37
C SER A 29 -11.07 22.83 -1.91
N PHE A 30 -10.55 23.78 -2.68
CA PHE A 30 -9.23 23.78 -3.26
C PHE A 30 -8.49 25.05 -2.86
N TRP A 31 -7.31 24.89 -2.27
CA TRP A 31 -6.48 26.01 -1.85
C TRP A 31 -5.58 26.46 -3.01
N VAL A 32 -5.82 27.67 -3.51
CA VAL A 32 -5.03 28.30 -4.58
C VAL A 32 -3.74 28.90 -4.01
N GLY A 33 -3.78 29.40 -2.76
CA GLY A 33 -2.62 29.99 -2.11
C GLY A 33 -2.56 31.52 -2.21
N LYS A 34 -1.38 32.07 -1.93
CA LYS A 34 -1.11 33.52 -1.97
C LYS A 34 -0.82 33.93 -3.41
N THR A 35 -1.84 34.35 -4.14
CA THR A 35 -1.72 34.78 -5.54
C THR A 35 -2.47 36.08 -5.79
N ALA A 36 -2.18 36.76 -6.90
CA ALA A 36 -2.96 37.93 -7.32
C ALA A 36 -4.40 37.50 -7.66
N LYS A 37 -5.38 38.37 -7.36
CA LYS A 37 -6.81 38.10 -7.59
C LYS A 37 -7.07 37.62 -9.04
N LYS A 38 -6.48 38.30 -10.02
CA LYS A 38 -6.60 37.96 -11.45
C LYS A 38 -6.16 36.52 -11.77
N THR A 39 -5.09 36.04 -11.14
CA THR A 39 -4.62 34.66 -11.30
C THR A 39 -5.57 33.67 -10.64
N ALA A 40 -6.11 34.02 -9.47
CA ALA A 40 -7.09 33.20 -8.76
C ALA A 40 -8.43 33.10 -9.54
N ASP A 41 -8.90 34.19 -10.16
CA ASP A 41 -10.07 34.19 -11.04
C ASP A 41 -9.84 33.28 -12.26
N ARG A 42 -8.65 33.33 -12.87
CA ARG A 42 -8.32 32.41 -13.98
C ARG A 42 -8.35 30.94 -13.53
N MET A 43 -7.81 30.64 -12.35
CA MET A 43 -7.85 29.28 -11.79
C MET A 43 -9.28 28.82 -11.51
N LEU A 44 -10.14 29.70 -11.00
CA LEU A 44 -11.56 29.41 -10.80
C LEU A 44 -12.21 28.96 -12.12
N ILE A 45 -12.02 29.72 -13.20
CA ILE A 45 -12.60 29.41 -14.52
C ILE A 45 -12.14 28.03 -15.01
N LEU A 46 -10.85 27.71 -14.87
CA LEU A 46 -10.31 26.42 -15.31
C LEU A 46 -10.85 25.26 -14.47
N VAL A 47 -10.98 25.44 -13.15
CA VAL A 47 -11.62 24.44 -12.26
C VAL A 47 -13.09 24.25 -12.60
N GLU A 48 -13.82 25.31 -12.93
CA GLU A 48 -15.21 25.20 -13.38
C GLU A 48 -15.35 24.44 -14.70
N ARG A 49 -14.42 24.63 -15.63
CA ARG A 49 -14.38 23.86 -16.89
C ARG A 49 -14.15 22.38 -16.62
N LEU A 50 -13.21 22.02 -15.73
CA LEU A 50 -13.01 20.64 -15.29
C LEU A 50 -14.28 20.03 -14.68
N LEU A 51 -14.93 20.76 -13.77
CA LEU A 51 -16.18 20.31 -13.15
C LEU A 51 -17.32 20.12 -14.15
N LYS A 52 -17.45 21.02 -15.14
CA LYS A 52 -18.43 20.91 -16.21
C LYS A 52 -18.17 19.67 -17.08
N ALA A 53 -16.92 19.48 -17.50
CA ALA A 53 -16.53 18.32 -18.30
C ALA A 53 -16.81 17.00 -17.56
N GLN A 54 -16.48 16.93 -16.27
CA GLN A 54 -16.75 15.76 -15.43
C GLN A 54 -18.25 15.47 -15.28
N ARG A 55 -19.06 16.50 -15.04
CA ARG A 55 -20.53 16.33 -14.88
C ARG A 55 -21.23 15.95 -16.19
N LEU A 56 -20.76 16.46 -17.32
CA LEU A 56 -21.37 16.23 -18.63
C LEU A 56 -20.75 15.06 -19.40
N GLY A 57 -19.66 14.45 -18.89
CA GLY A 57 -18.92 13.40 -19.59
C GLY A 57 -18.26 13.89 -20.88
N LEU A 58 -17.96 15.18 -20.98
CA LEU A 58 -17.37 15.78 -22.18
C LEU A 58 -15.84 15.76 -22.13
N PRO A 59 -15.15 15.70 -23.28
CA PRO A 59 -13.70 15.85 -23.32
C PRO A 59 -13.27 17.24 -22.83
N LEU A 60 -12.05 17.31 -22.27
CA LEU A 60 -11.46 18.57 -21.83
C LEU A 60 -11.12 19.45 -23.03
N ASP A 61 -11.39 20.75 -22.89
CA ASP A 61 -10.94 21.76 -23.84
C ASP A 61 -9.41 21.85 -23.87
N ASN A 62 -8.84 22.22 -25.03
CA ASN A 62 -7.39 22.20 -25.27
C ASN A 62 -6.63 23.11 -24.30
N GLU A 63 -7.17 24.31 -24.00
CA GLU A 63 -6.54 25.21 -23.01
C GLU A 63 -6.49 24.58 -21.62
N THR A 64 -7.58 23.90 -21.23
CA THR A 64 -7.69 23.27 -19.91
C THR A 64 -6.76 22.07 -19.81
N ALA A 65 -6.66 21.26 -20.87
CA ALA A 65 -5.74 20.13 -20.93
C ALA A 65 -4.27 20.58 -20.88
N HIS A 66 -3.90 21.60 -21.65
CA HIS A 66 -2.55 22.17 -21.61
C HIS A 66 -2.22 22.73 -20.23
N TRP A 67 -3.17 23.46 -19.62
CA TRP A 67 -3.00 23.99 -18.28
C TRP A 67 -2.73 22.87 -17.26
N VAL A 68 -3.54 21.80 -17.25
CA VAL A 68 -3.34 20.65 -16.36
C VAL A 68 -1.95 20.03 -16.53
N ASN A 69 -1.49 19.86 -17.78
CA ASN A 69 -0.16 19.31 -18.08
C ASN A 69 1.00 20.24 -17.69
N SER A 70 0.75 21.55 -17.62
CA SER A 70 1.76 22.56 -17.26
C SER A 70 1.84 22.82 -15.76
N LEU A 71 0.91 22.29 -14.96
CA LEU A 71 0.89 22.48 -13.51
C LEU A 71 2.07 21.77 -12.84
N ASP A 72 2.52 22.32 -11.73
CA ASP A 72 3.51 21.67 -10.90
C ASP A 72 2.97 20.39 -10.26
N ASP A 73 3.92 19.54 -9.94
CA ASP A 73 3.78 18.25 -9.30
C ASP A 73 2.91 18.24 -8.03
N THR A 74 2.90 19.33 -7.26
CA THR A 74 2.14 19.42 -6.00
C THR A 74 0.70 19.85 -6.24
N LEU A 75 0.47 20.76 -7.20
CA LEU A 75 -0.88 21.17 -7.58
C LEU A 75 -1.62 20.06 -8.32
N GLN A 76 -0.96 19.32 -9.22
CA GLN A 76 -1.57 18.16 -9.88
C GLN A 76 -2.06 17.12 -8.86
N GLU A 77 -1.24 16.80 -7.85
CA GLU A 77 -1.63 15.84 -6.80
C GLU A 77 -2.82 16.34 -5.96
N ARG A 78 -2.88 17.65 -5.68
CA ARG A 78 -4.03 18.23 -4.98
C ARG A 78 -5.31 18.13 -5.81
N LEU A 79 -5.24 18.42 -7.10
CA LEU A 79 -6.39 18.30 -8.01
C LEU A 79 -6.82 16.84 -8.18
N SER A 80 -5.87 15.90 -8.26
CA SER A 80 -6.19 14.47 -8.37
C SER A 80 -6.82 13.92 -7.08
N ARG A 81 -6.36 14.35 -5.90
CA ARG A 81 -7.00 14.00 -4.61
C ARG A 81 -8.45 14.46 -4.52
N LEU A 82 -8.80 15.52 -5.24
CA LEU A 82 -10.17 16.06 -5.33
C LEU A 82 -10.97 15.41 -6.48
N ASN A 83 -10.42 14.40 -7.14
CA ASN A 83 -10.99 13.69 -8.29
C ASN A 83 -11.38 14.62 -9.46
N LEU A 84 -10.68 15.77 -9.61
CA LEU A 84 -10.93 16.73 -10.70
C LEU A 84 -10.16 16.38 -11.98
N ILE A 85 -9.00 15.76 -11.81
CA ILE A 85 -8.16 15.29 -12.91
C ILE A 85 -7.77 13.83 -12.65
N PRO A 86 -7.61 13.00 -13.71
CA PRO A 86 -6.98 11.71 -13.54
C PRO A 86 -5.56 11.92 -13.00
N SER A 87 -5.12 11.06 -12.07
CA SER A 87 -3.78 11.15 -11.50
C SER A 87 -2.73 10.87 -12.58
N LEU A 88 -2.14 11.93 -13.13
CA LEU A 88 -1.04 11.85 -14.11
C LEU A 88 0.22 11.22 -13.48
N LYS A 89 0.41 11.41 -12.17
CA LYS A 89 1.49 10.77 -11.43
C LYS A 89 1.21 9.30 -11.22
N LYS A 90 1.88 8.50 -12.03
CA LYS A 90 2.01 7.06 -11.77
C LYS A 90 2.88 6.90 -10.51
N PRO A 91 2.38 6.23 -9.45
CA PRO A 91 3.12 6.06 -8.21
C PRO A 91 4.44 5.34 -8.45
N SER A 92 5.44 5.65 -7.62
CA SER A 92 6.69 4.89 -7.63
C SER A 92 6.46 3.48 -7.11
N LEU A 93 7.38 2.57 -7.42
CA LEU A 93 7.32 1.20 -6.92
C LEU A 93 7.28 1.17 -5.38
N GLY A 94 8.08 2.02 -4.70
CA GLY A 94 8.06 2.16 -3.25
C GLY A 94 6.69 2.55 -2.69
N GLN A 95 6.02 3.51 -3.32
CA GLN A 95 4.68 3.94 -2.92
C GLN A 95 3.66 2.80 -3.06
N VAL A 96 3.64 2.11 -4.20
CA VAL A 96 2.69 0.99 -4.41
C VAL A 96 2.97 -0.16 -3.44
N VAL A 97 4.24 -0.48 -3.23
CA VAL A 97 4.66 -1.51 -2.26
C VAL A 97 4.19 -1.18 -0.85
N SER A 98 4.41 0.05 -0.40
CA SER A 98 4.03 0.47 0.95
C SER A 98 2.51 0.46 1.13
N SER A 99 1.76 0.95 0.14
CA SER A 99 0.29 0.85 0.15
C SER A 99 -0.20 -0.60 0.14
N TRP A 100 0.43 -1.48 -0.64
CA TRP A 100 0.09 -2.89 -0.71
C TRP A 100 0.33 -3.64 0.61
N LEU A 101 1.41 -3.32 1.34
CA LEU A 101 1.72 -3.88 2.66
C LEU A 101 0.78 -3.36 3.75
N ASN A 102 0.32 -2.11 3.63
CA ASN A 102 -0.55 -1.45 4.60
C ASN A 102 -2.04 -1.68 4.35
N ARG A 103 -2.42 -2.42 3.30
CA ARG A 103 -3.84 -2.70 3.03
C ARG A 103 -4.52 -3.42 4.21
N PRO A 104 -5.80 -3.13 4.48
CA PRO A 104 -6.56 -3.81 5.52
C PRO A 104 -6.68 -5.31 5.23
N GLY A 105 -6.68 -6.13 6.28
CA GLY A 105 -6.92 -7.58 6.17
C GLY A 105 -5.68 -8.49 6.07
N ILE A 106 -4.45 -7.96 6.04
CA ILE A 106 -3.23 -8.79 6.13
C ILE A 106 -2.86 -9.06 7.60
N LYS A 107 -2.72 -10.34 7.97
CA LYS A 107 -2.17 -10.77 9.27
C LYS A 107 -0.73 -10.27 9.46
N ASN A 108 -0.36 -9.82 10.65
CA ASN A 108 0.98 -9.29 10.95
C ASN A 108 2.11 -10.26 10.58
N THR A 109 1.96 -11.56 10.85
CA THR A 109 2.93 -12.59 10.46
C THR A 109 3.14 -12.66 8.94
N SER A 110 2.06 -12.49 8.16
CA SER A 110 2.13 -12.47 6.71
C SER A 110 2.75 -11.17 6.17
N LYS A 111 2.59 -10.04 6.90
CA LYS A 111 3.29 -8.79 6.58
C LYS A 111 4.80 -8.95 6.69
N VAL A 112 5.32 -9.56 7.75
CA VAL A 112 6.78 -9.76 7.92
C VAL A 112 7.39 -10.50 6.74
N VAL A 113 6.79 -11.64 6.34
CA VAL A 113 7.28 -12.45 5.22
C VAL A 113 7.16 -11.69 3.89
N ALA A 114 6.06 -10.96 3.69
CA ALA A 114 5.85 -10.14 2.50
C ALA A 114 6.87 -8.99 2.42
N THR A 115 7.15 -8.30 3.52
CA THR A 115 8.13 -7.20 3.58
C THR A 115 9.52 -7.68 3.18
N THR A 116 9.96 -8.84 3.68
CA THR A 116 11.26 -9.40 3.27
C THR A 116 11.31 -9.71 1.77
N ALA A 117 10.26 -10.29 1.21
CA ALA A 117 10.20 -10.60 -0.21
C ALA A 117 10.20 -9.33 -1.09
N VAL A 118 9.46 -8.30 -0.66
CA VAL A 118 9.33 -7.06 -1.43
C VAL A 118 10.57 -6.17 -1.31
N LYS A 119 11.35 -6.26 -0.21
CA LYS A 119 12.68 -5.63 -0.14
C LYS A 119 13.61 -6.06 -1.28
N ASP A 120 13.54 -7.32 -1.71
CA ASP A 120 14.33 -7.79 -2.84
C ASP A 120 13.83 -7.23 -4.17
N VAL A 121 12.51 -7.02 -4.30
CA VAL A 121 11.90 -6.34 -5.46
C VAL A 121 12.41 -4.89 -5.51
N LEU A 122 12.34 -4.15 -4.40
CA LEU A 122 12.86 -2.78 -4.32
C LEU A 122 14.37 -2.72 -4.58
N ARG A 123 15.14 -3.69 -4.08
CA ARG A 123 16.59 -3.74 -4.31
C ARG A 123 16.96 -3.92 -5.78
N TYR A 124 16.14 -4.64 -6.56
CA TYR A 124 16.42 -4.87 -7.98
C TYR A 124 15.92 -3.73 -8.87
N PHE A 125 14.70 -3.26 -8.65
CA PHE A 125 14.08 -2.25 -9.51
C PHE A 125 14.43 -0.80 -9.12
N GLY A 126 14.80 -0.58 -7.86
CA GLY A 126 14.87 0.74 -7.26
C GLY A 126 13.51 1.19 -6.70
N GLU A 127 13.53 1.98 -5.64
CA GLU A 127 12.32 2.47 -4.97
C GLU A 127 11.61 3.56 -5.78
N ASP A 128 12.39 4.39 -6.47
CA ASP A 128 11.91 5.55 -7.24
C ASP A 128 11.37 5.18 -8.63
N LYS A 129 11.64 3.95 -9.08
CA LYS A 129 11.25 3.51 -10.42
C LYS A 129 9.73 3.56 -10.58
N LYS A 130 9.26 4.18 -11.66
CA LYS A 130 7.83 4.29 -11.94
C LYS A 130 7.30 2.92 -12.35
N ILE A 131 6.16 2.52 -11.77
CA ILE A 131 5.50 1.26 -12.10
C ILE A 131 5.29 1.04 -13.63
N PRO A 132 4.82 2.01 -14.44
CA PRO A 132 4.67 1.83 -15.89
C PRO A 132 5.96 1.49 -16.65
N GLU A 133 7.14 1.85 -16.12
CA GLU A 133 8.43 1.59 -16.76
C GLU A 133 8.86 0.13 -16.57
N ILE A 134 8.16 -0.61 -15.72
CA ILE A 134 8.47 -2.01 -15.43
C ILE A 134 7.82 -2.88 -16.49
N THR A 135 8.63 -3.22 -17.50
CA THR A 135 8.26 -4.11 -18.60
C THR A 135 8.44 -5.59 -18.25
N LYS A 136 7.91 -6.47 -19.12
CA LYS A 136 8.08 -7.94 -19.02
C LYS A 136 9.55 -8.37 -18.98
N GLN A 137 10.41 -7.69 -19.75
CA GLN A 137 11.84 -7.96 -19.79
C GLN A 137 12.49 -7.73 -18.42
N HIS A 138 12.12 -6.67 -17.72
CA HIS A 138 12.64 -6.44 -16.37
C HIS A 138 12.13 -7.47 -15.36
N ALA A 139 10.91 -8.00 -15.54
CA ALA A 139 10.38 -9.08 -14.70
C ALA A 139 11.14 -10.40 -14.87
N GLU A 140 11.57 -10.73 -16.09
CA GLU A 140 12.46 -11.88 -16.36
C GLU A 140 13.86 -11.67 -15.78
N GLY A 141 14.40 -10.46 -15.91
CA GLY A 141 15.68 -10.07 -15.30
C GLY A 141 15.65 -10.22 -13.77
N PHE A 142 14.52 -9.91 -13.12
CA PHE A 142 14.34 -10.15 -11.69
C PHE A 142 14.41 -11.63 -11.31
N LYS A 143 13.84 -12.53 -12.14
CA LYS A 143 13.93 -13.98 -11.92
C LYS A 143 15.38 -14.46 -12.02
N GLN A 144 16.14 -13.97 -12.99
CA GLN A 144 17.57 -14.28 -13.14
C GLN A 144 18.38 -13.77 -11.94
N TYR A 145 18.12 -12.54 -11.50
CA TYR A 145 18.72 -11.95 -10.29
C TYR A 145 18.50 -12.82 -9.04
N LEU A 146 17.28 -13.34 -8.85
CA LEU A 146 16.99 -14.25 -7.73
C LEU A 146 17.72 -15.59 -7.86
N GLY A 147 17.90 -16.12 -9.08
CA GLY A 147 18.63 -17.35 -9.34
C GLY A 147 20.13 -17.26 -8.99
N GLN A 148 20.75 -16.11 -9.29
CA GLN A 148 22.16 -15.85 -8.97
C GLN A 148 22.43 -15.82 -7.45
N ARG A 149 21.41 -15.53 -6.63
CA ARG A 149 21.53 -15.45 -5.17
C ARG A 149 21.57 -16.81 -4.46
N LYS A 150 21.69 -17.92 -5.20
CA LYS A 150 21.73 -19.31 -4.67
C LYS A 150 20.61 -19.61 -3.67
N LEU A 151 19.42 -19.04 -3.90
CA LEU A 151 18.24 -19.27 -3.07
C LEU A 151 17.60 -20.60 -3.44
N ARG A 152 16.96 -21.28 -2.47
CA ARG A 152 16.13 -22.44 -2.76
C ARG A 152 15.01 -22.07 -3.74
N ASP A 153 14.70 -22.95 -4.69
CA ASP A 153 13.62 -22.75 -5.68
C ASP A 153 12.29 -22.34 -5.03
N ALA A 154 11.98 -22.96 -3.89
CA ALA A 154 10.81 -22.64 -3.08
C ALA A 154 10.74 -21.17 -2.64
N THR A 155 11.88 -20.58 -2.32
CA THR A 155 12.00 -19.19 -1.89
C THR A 155 11.91 -18.24 -3.08
N VAL A 156 12.54 -18.59 -4.21
CA VAL A 156 12.44 -17.84 -5.47
C VAL A 156 10.98 -17.75 -5.91
N SER A 157 10.28 -18.88 -5.92
CA SER A 157 8.85 -18.96 -6.27
C SER A 157 7.97 -18.10 -5.38
N LYS A 158 8.19 -18.11 -4.05
CA LYS A 158 7.45 -17.24 -3.12
C LYS A 158 7.70 -15.76 -3.41
N ARG A 159 8.95 -15.36 -3.68
CA ARG A 159 9.29 -13.96 -3.98
C ARG A 159 8.64 -13.48 -5.27
N ILE A 160 8.66 -14.31 -6.32
CA ILE A 160 7.95 -14.01 -7.58
C ILE A 160 6.44 -13.92 -7.35
N GLY A 161 5.88 -14.81 -6.53
CA GLY A 161 4.47 -14.76 -6.13
C GLY A 161 4.09 -13.43 -5.45
N TYR A 162 4.93 -12.94 -4.53
CA TYR A 162 4.72 -11.63 -3.89
C TYR A 162 4.85 -10.46 -4.87
N ALA A 163 5.88 -10.47 -5.73
CA ALA A 163 6.01 -9.46 -6.79
C ALA A 163 4.74 -9.42 -7.66
N ARG A 164 4.28 -10.58 -8.15
CA ARG A 164 3.03 -10.69 -8.91
C ARG A 164 1.84 -10.13 -8.15
N GLY A 165 1.74 -10.39 -6.84
CA GLY A 165 0.69 -9.86 -5.97
C GLY A 165 0.70 -8.34 -5.84
N VAL A 166 1.87 -7.71 -5.77
CA VAL A 166 2.01 -6.24 -5.78
C VAL A 166 1.50 -5.65 -7.09
N PHE A 167 1.93 -6.17 -8.23
CA PHE A 167 1.51 -5.66 -9.54
C PHE A 167 0.04 -5.97 -9.85
N ASN A 168 -0.51 -7.09 -9.39
CA ASN A 168 -1.96 -7.35 -9.48
C ASN A 168 -2.77 -6.33 -8.67
N TRP A 169 -2.29 -5.97 -7.48
CA TRP A 169 -2.94 -4.92 -6.70
C TRP A 169 -2.81 -3.55 -7.39
N ALA A 170 -1.67 -3.26 -8.02
CA ALA A 170 -1.51 -2.05 -8.81
C ALA A 170 -2.53 -1.96 -9.98
N ILE A 171 -2.86 -3.10 -10.62
CA ILE A 171 -3.97 -3.16 -11.60
C ILE A 171 -5.31 -2.84 -10.94
N GLN A 172 -5.61 -3.44 -9.79
CA GLN A 172 -6.85 -3.18 -9.05
C GLN A 172 -6.99 -1.70 -8.65
N GLN A 173 -5.87 -0.99 -8.46
CA GLN A 173 -5.84 0.43 -8.17
C GLN A 173 -5.81 1.31 -9.43
N GLY A 174 -5.88 0.73 -10.64
CA GLY A 174 -5.85 1.48 -11.91
C GLY A 174 -4.51 2.14 -12.22
N VAL A 175 -3.41 1.70 -11.59
CA VAL A 175 -2.07 2.26 -11.79
C VAL A 175 -1.43 1.77 -13.09
N ILE A 176 -1.73 0.53 -13.48
CA ILE A 176 -1.26 -0.14 -14.69
C ILE A 176 -2.36 -1.00 -15.30
N ASP A 177 -2.29 -1.17 -16.61
CA ASP A 177 -3.27 -1.97 -17.35
C ASP A 177 -2.92 -3.47 -17.36
N GLN A 178 -1.63 -3.81 -17.30
CA GLN A 178 -1.16 -5.20 -17.43
C GLN A 178 -0.04 -5.53 -16.44
N ASN A 179 -0.03 -6.77 -15.95
CA ASN A 179 0.96 -7.22 -14.98
C ASN A 179 2.24 -7.70 -15.70
N PRO A 180 3.41 -7.07 -15.48
CA PRO A 180 4.67 -7.50 -16.10
C PRO A 180 5.12 -8.90 -15.64
N PHE A 181 4.67 -9.36 -14.47
CA PHE A 181 4.96 -10.68 -13.88
C PHE A 181 3.94 -11.78 -14.24
N ALA A 182 2.95 -11.49 -15.09
CA ALA A 182 1.94 -12.48 -15.49
C ALA A 182 2.57 -13.72 -16.13
N PHE A 183 3.57 -13.52 -16.99
CA PHE A 183 4.18 -14.58 -17.80
C PHE A 183 5.37 -15.29 -17.12
N VAL A 184 5.86 -14.76 -16.00
CA VAL A 184 7.04 -15.29 -15.31
C VAL A 184 6.69 -16.62 -14.63
N LYS A 185 6.98 -17.74 -15.29
CA LYS A 185 6.82 -19.08 -14.72
C LYS A 185 7.81 -19.30 -13.58
N HIS A 186 7.31 -19.80 -12.45
CA HIS A 186 8.12 -20.24 -11.32
C HIS A 186 7.65 -21.62 -10.86
N ARG A 187 8.57 -22.49 -10.45
CA ARG A 187 8.26 -23.86 -10.01
C ARG A 187 7.65 -23.78 -8.62
N VAL A 188 6.35 -24.01 -8.48
CA VAL A 188 5.74 -24.12 -7.15
C VAL A 188 6.28 -25.42 -6.52
N PRO A 189 7.06 -25.35 -5.43
CA PRO A 189 7.55 -26.55 -4.78
C PRO A 189 6.34 -27.35 -4.25
N ASN A 190 6.35 -28.67 -4.47
CA ASN A 190 5.31 -29.53 -3.95
C ASN A 190 5.35 -29.50 -2.40
N VAL A 191 4.25 -29.09 -1.76
CA VAL A 191 4.18 -28.94 -0.30
C VAL A 191 4.22 -30.31 0.40
N SER A 192 3.94 -31.40 -0.33
CA SER A 192 3.99 -32.77 0.17
C SER A 192 5.37 -33.19 0.67
N GLU A 193 6.47 -32.71 0.08
CA GLU A 193 7.83 -33.06 0.50
C GLU A 193 8.25 -32.43 1.82
N ARG A 194 7.56 -31.38 2.29
CA ARG A 194 7.87 -30.73 3.58
C ARG A 194 7.32 -31.46 4.79
N ARG A 195 6.28 -32.28 4.60
CA ARG A 195 5.71 -33.07 5.69
C ARG A 195 6.51 -34.36 5.81
N LYS A 196 7.71 -34.30 6.40
CA LYS A 196 8.29 -35.48 7.04
C LYS A 196 7.39 -35.81 8.23
N TYR A 197 6.41 -36.68 8.00
CA TYR A 197 5.62 -37.30 9.04
C TYR A 197 6.61 -38.08 9.91
N HIS A 198 6.87 -37.61 11.13
CA HIS A 198 7.50 -38.47 12.13
C HIS A 198 6.37 -39.37 12.59
N PRO A 199 6.40 -40.69 12.30
CA PRO A 199 5.39 -41.58 12.82
C PRO A 199 5.44 -41.50 14.36
N ASN A 200 4.32 -41.18 14.98
CA ASN A 200 4.16 -41.21 16.43
C ASN A 200 4.38 -42.65 16.90
N GLY A 201 5.61 -42.97 17.32
CA GLY A 201 6.00 -44.34 17.63
C GLY A 201 7.31 -44.46 18.40
N THR A 202 7.66 -43.49 19.23
CA THR A 202 8.76 -43.65 20.21
C THR A 202 8.54 -42.77 21.44
N GLY A 203 7.34 -42.86 22.03
CA GLY A 203 7.16 -42.56 23.44
C GLY A 203 7.64 -43.77 24.25
N ARG A 204 8.94 -43.87 24.55
CA ARG A 204 9.45 -44.81 25.55
C ARG A 204 10.66 -44.23 26.28
N THR A 205 10.38 -43.89 27.55
CA THR A 205 11.25 -43.98 28.73
C THR A 205 12.54 -43.17 28.76
N ALA A 206 12.47 -41.99 29.38
CA ALA A 206 13.57 -41.37 30.12
C ALA A 206 13.08 -40.94 31.53
N ALA A 207 12.33 -41.82 32.18
CA ALA A 207 11.89 -41.66 33.57
C ALA A 207 12.45 -42.83 34.40
N THR A 208 13.77 -42.92 34.49
CA THR A 208 14.47 -43.73 35.49
C THR A 208 15.84 -43.09 35.69
N LEU A 209 16.25 -42.94 36.95
CA LEU A 209 17.47 -42.30 37.47
C LEU A 209 17.30 -40.83 37.92
N LEU A 210 16.49 -40.64 38.96
CA LEU A 210 16.83 -39.70 40.03
C LEU A 210 16.88 -40.50 41.34
N PRO A 211 18.03 -40.59 42.04
CA PRO A 211 18.10 -41.26 43.32
C PRO A 211 17.43 -40.40 44.41
N GLU A 212 16.78 -41.08 45.36
CA GLU A 212 16.15 -40.48 46.52
C GLU A 212 17.15 -39.75 47.41
N LEU A 213 16.82 -38.51 47.78
CA LEU A 213 17.28 -37.91 49.03
C LEU A 213 16.07 -37.40 49.81
N SER A 214 15.66 -38.26 50.72
CA SER A 214 14.89 -37.99 51.94
C SER A 214 15.53 -36.87 52.77
N LEU A 215 14.74 -35.89 53.23
CA LEU A 215 14.60 -35.52 54.65
C LEU A 215 13.56 -34.40 54.87
N ALA A 216 12.58 -34.70 55.75
CA ALA A 216 11.92 -33.85 56.78
C ALA A 216 11.53 -32.38 56.43
N ALA A 217 10.36 -31.82 56.77
CA ALA A 217 9.44 -32.03 57.89
C ALA A 217 8.12 -31.20 57.65
N PRO A 218 7.11 -31.22 58.54
CA PRO A 218 5.70 -31.29 58.14
C PRO A 218 4.78 -30.11 58.55
N ALA A 219 3.52 -30.26 58.12
CA ALA A 219 2.27 -29.94 58.83
C ALA A 219 1.78 -28.48 58.91
N GLY A 220 0.50 -28.29 58.54
CA GLY A 220 -0.29 -27.19 59.09
C GLY A 220 -1.44 -26.66 58.23
N ALA A 221 -2.57 -27.37 58.26
CA ALA A 221 -3.93 -26.81 58.27
C ALA A 221 -4.39 -25.82 57.18
N GLY A 222 -5.15 -26.36 56.21
CA GLY A 222 -6.61 -26.18 56.13
C GLY A 222 -7.21 -24.83 55.67
N PRO A 223 -8.43 -24.85 55.10
CA PRO A 223 -8.81 -23.98 53.97
C PRO A 223 -9.91 -22.96 54.31
N VAL A 224 -9.93 -21.77 53.69
CA VAL A 224 -11.11 -20.88 53.81
C VAL A 224 -11.40 -20.06 52.54
N CYS A 225 -12.57 -20.37 51.97
CA CYS A 225 -13.55 -19.55 51.27
C CYS A 225 -13.15 -18.73 50.03
N TRP A 226 -13.61 -19.20 48.87
CA TRP A 226 -14.06 -18.33 47.78
C TRP A 226 -15.60 -18.20 47.82
N SER A 227 -16.08 -17.00 48.08
CA SER A 227 -17.49 -16.62 47.94
C SER A 227 -17.60 -15.28 47.20
N LYS A 228 -18.14 -15.39 45.98
CA LYS A 228 -18.86 -14.45 45.09
C LYS A 228 -19.03 -12.97 45.55
N ASN A 229 -18.58 -12.04 44.69
CA ASN A 229 -19.28 -10.90 44.01
C ASN A 229 -20.59 -10.33 44.60
N PRO A 230 -21.12 -9.17 44.14
CA PRO A 230 -20.53 -7.87 43.73
C PRO A 230 -21.23 -6.66 44.44
N HIS A 231 -20.73 -5.43 44.21
CA HIS A 231 -21.55 -4.22 44.01
C HIS A 231 -20.70 -3.15 43.31
#